data_AF-A0A7C4F826-F1
#
_entry.id   AF-A0A7C4F826-F1
#
_cell.length_a   1.000
_cell.length_b   1.000
_cell.length_c   1.000
_cell.angle_alpha   90.00
_cell.angle_beta   90.00
_cell.angle_gamma   90.00
#
_symmetry.space_group_name_H-M   'P 1'
#
loop_
_entity.id
_entity.type
_entity.pdbx_description
1 polymer ?
#
loop_
_entity_poly.entity_id
_entity_poly.type
_entity_poly.pdbx_seq_one_letter_code
_entity_poly.pdbx_strand_id
1 'polypeptide(L)'
;MVKCVSCGVENPDNAVYCMSCGKPITPVTTTPAAPGVVEKTVPGTAGPITVKVLKPPVGPTPTTAPTGLTAPTPLTPPGRCFYHTNLAAIAVCAKCGRQLCSTCAYKYGDLYFCPEHYLLIPKKSRTWLIVAIILGIALAATAAVAILYVLGYI
;
A
#
# COMPACT_ATOMS: atom_id res chain seq x y z
N MET A 1 -31.81 7.56 -23.87
CA MET A 1 -30.63 8.00 -23.09
C MET A 1 -31.08 8.48 -21.71
N VAL A 2 -30.29 8.24 -20.66
CA VAL A 2 -30.60 8.66 -19.28
C VAL A 2 -29.62 9.75 -18.81
N LYS A 3 -30.14 10.83 -18.22
CA LYS A 3 -29.33 11.94 -17.72
C LYS A 3 -28.94 11.69 -16.27
N CYS A 4 -27.65 11.83 -15.96
CA CYS A 4 -27.18 11.69 -14.59
C CYS A 4 -27.69 12.83 -13.72
N VAL A 5 -28.41 12.51 -12.63
CA VAL A 5 -28.91 13.51 -11.67
C VAL A 5 -27.77 14.22 -10.92
N SER A 6 -26.59 13.60 -10.84
CA SER A 6 -25.46 14.15 -10.08
C SER A 6 -24.59 15.12 -10.88
N CYS A 7 -24.41 14.93 -12.20
CA CYS A 7 -23.52 15.78 -13.00
C CYS A 7 -24.15 16.27 -14.32
N GLY A 8 -25.35 15.82 -14.68
CA GLY A 8 -26.06 16.26 -15.88
C GLY A 8 -25.61 15.63 -17.19
N VAL A 9 -24.63 14.72 -17.19
CA VAL A 9 -24.15 14.04 -18.42
C VAL A 9 -25.14 12.97 -18.85
N GLU A 10 -25.33 12.84 -20.17
CA GLU A 10 -26.14 11.79 -20.78
C GLU A 10 -25.38 10.46 -20.82
N ASN A 11 -26.05 9.39 -20.42
CA ASN A 11 -25.52 8.03 -20.40
C ASN A 11 -26.47 7.12 -21.19
N PRO A 12 -25.99 5.95 -21.68
CA PRO A 12 -26.87 4.98 -22.30
C PRO A 12 -27.93 4.47 -21.32
N ASP A 13 -29.11 4.07 -21.82
CA ASP A 13 -30.28 3.73 -20.98
C ASP A 13 -30.07 2.55 -20.03
N ASN A 14 -29.07 1.70 -20.32
CA ASN A 14 -28.67 0.57 -19.48
C ASN A 14 -27.49 0.89 -18.54
N ALA A 15 -27.08 2.15 -18.42
CA ALA A 15 -25.99 2.55 -17.52
C ALA A 15 -26.43 2.48 -16.05
N VAL A 16 -25.79 1.60 -15.27
CA VAL A 16 -25.99 1.51 -13.81
C VAL A 16 -25.27 2.65 -13.08
N TYR A 17 -24.12 3.07 -13.60
CA TYR A 17 -23.28 4.14 -13.07
C TYR A 17 -22.99 5.18 -14.16
N CYS A 18 -22.84 6.44 -13.76
CA CYS A 18 -22.47 7.51 -14.68
C CYS A 18 -21.02 7.36 -15.15
N MET A 19 -20.82 7.35 -16.46
CA MET A 19 -19.48 7.20 -17.05
C MET A 19 -18.59 8.44 -16.86
N SER A 20 -19.17 9.60 -16.52
CA SER A 20 -18.41 10.83 -16.24
C SER A 20 -18.10 11.06 -14.76
N CYS A 21 -19.03 10.75 -13.85
CA CYS A 21 -18.85 11.05 -12.42
C CYS A 21 -18.81 9.83 -11.49
N GLY A 22 -19.06 8.63 -12.02
CA GLY A 22 -19.03 7.37 -11.27
C GLY A 22 -20.18 7.12 -10.29
N LYS A 23 -21.11 8.07 -10.13
CA LYS A 23 -22.28 7.92 -9.24
C LYS A 23 -23.37 7.05 -9.88
N PRO A 24 -24.15 6.28 -9.10
CA PRO A 24 -25.25 5.48 -9.64
C PRO A 24 -26.32 6.39 -10.26
N ILE A 25 -26.90 5.97 -11.39
CA ILE A 25 -27.90 6.76 -12.12
C ILE A 25 -29.31 6.51 -11.58
N THR A 26 -29.55 5.35 -10.99
CA THR A 26 -30.82 5.00 -10.33
C THR A 26 -30.58 4.87 -8.82
N PRO A 27 -31.24 5.66 -7.97
CA PRO A 27 -31.42 5.25 -6.58
C PRO A 27 -32.28 3.99 -6.63
N VAL A 28 -31.76 2.88 -6.10
CA VAL A 28 -32.54 1.65 -5.92
C VAL A 28 -33.74 2.03 -5.05
N THR A 29 -34.92 2.13 -5.67
CA THR A 29 -36.19 2.26 -4.96
C THR A 29 -36.38 0.98 -4.15
N THR A 30 -35.87 0.99 -2.92
CA THR A 30 -36.28 0.04 -1.90
C THR A 30 -37.65 0.50 -1.41
N THR A 31 -38.70 0.13 -2.14
CA THR A 31 -40.05 0.14 -1.60
C THR A 31 -40.14 -1.01 -0.58
N PRO A 32 -40.65 -0.77 0.65
CA PRO A 32 -40.71 -1.79 1.68
C PRO A 32 -41.87 -2.75 1.42
N ALA A 33 -41.57 -4.05 1.38
CA ALA A 33 -42.57 -5.11 1.52
C ALA A 33 -42.04 -6.18 2.48
N ALA A 34 -42.93 -6.58 3.37
CA ALA A 34 -42.77 -7.37 4.57
C ALA A 34 -42.40 -8.86 4.30
N PRO A 35 -42.14 -9.68 5.34
CA PRO A 35 -41.19 -10.79 5.34
C PRO A 35 -41.77 -12.12 4.87
N GLY A 36 -40.93 -12.93 4.22
CA GLY A 36 -41.15 -14.38 4.14
C GLY A 36 -40.57 -15.08 2.91
N VAL A 37 -39.57 -15.96 3.16
CA VAL A 37 -39.39 -17.29 2.55
C VAL A 37 -38.76 -17.38 1.14
N VAL A 38 -37.48 -17.80 1.13
CA VAL A 38 -36.75 -18.83 0.30
C VAL A 38 -37.32 -19.20 -1.10
N GLU A 39 -36.61 -19.51 -2.18
CA GLU A 39 -35.32 -20.16 -2.44
C GLU A 39 -35.06 -20.19 -3.97
N LYS A 40 -33.79 -20.33 -4.41
CA LYS A 40 -33.29 -21.35 -5.38
C LYS A 40 -32.24 -20.89 -6.42
N THR A 41 -30.99 -21.25 -6.08
CA THR A 41 -29.92 -21.89 -6.88
C THR A 41 -29.39 -21.30 -8.20
N VAL A 42 -28.07 -21.04 -8.22
CA VAL A 42 -27.22 -21.09 -9.41
C VAL A 42 -26.23 -22.26 -9.26
N PRO A 43 -26.05 -23.13 -10.27
CA PRO A 43 -25.15 -24.28 -10.21
C PRO A 43 -23.71 -23.93 -10.65
N GLY A 44 -22.72 -24.48 -9.91
CA GLY A 44 -21.31 -24.64 -10.31
C GLY A 44 -20.47 -23.35 -10.31
N THR A 45 -19.25 -23.27 -9.77
CA THR A 45 -18.22 -24.27 -9.43
C THR A 45 -17.23 -23.60 -8.46
N ALA A 46 -16.70 -24.39 -7.52
CA ALA A 46 -15.57 -24.10 -6.62
C ALA A 46 -15.78 -23.12 -5.44
N GLY A 47 -16.37 -23.64 -4.36
CA GLY A 47 -16.03 -23.33 -2.96
C GLY A 47 -16.59 -22.03 -2.36
N PRO A 48 -17.39 -22.09 -1.27
CA PRO A 48 -17.74 -20.88 -0.54
C PRO A 48 -16.57 -20.47 0.37
N ILE A 49 -15.81 -19.43 -0.04
CA ILE A 49 -15.03 -18.65 0.91
C ILE A 49 -16.03 -17.86 1.75
N THR A 50 -16.15 -18.22 3.03
CA THR A 50 -16.97 -17.53 4.02
C THR A 50 -16.28 -16.24 4.45
N VAL A 51 -16.45 -15.18 3.67
CA VAL A 51 -16.14 -13.83 4.15
C VAL A 51 -17.29 -13.38 5.05
N LYS A 52 -17.10 -13.56 6.37
CA LYS A 52 -17.85 -12.80 7.38
C LYS A 52 -17.50 -11.33 7.19
N VAL A 53 -18.35 -10.60 6.48
CA VAL A 53 -18.33 -9.14 6.43
C VAL A 53 -18.73 -8.66 7.83
N LEU A 54 -17.73 -8.43 8.69
CA LEU A 54 -17.92 -7.59 9.85
C LEU A 54 -18.30 -6.20 9.31
N LYS A 55 -19.54 -5.77 9.60
CA LYS A 55 -19.97 -4.39 9.35
C LYS A 55 -18.89 -3.45 9.91
N PRO A 56 -18.40 -2.46 9.15
CA PRO A 56 -17.66 -1.37 9.73
C PRO A 56 -18.53 -0.74 10.83
N PRO A 57 -18.05 -0.57 12.07
CA PRO A 57 -18.80 0.19 13.05
C PRO A 57 -18.96 1.61 12.52
N VAL A 58 -20.21 2.03 12.38
CA VAL A 58 -20.60 3.42 12.20
C VAL A 58 -19.95 4.19 13.36
N GLY A 59 -18.91 4.96 13.04
CA GLY A 59 -18.29 5.85 14.02
C GLY A 59 -19.27 6.98 14.37
N PRO A 60 -19.58 7.24 15.64
CA PRO A 60 -20.25 8.46 16.03
C PRO A 60 -19.27 9.65 15.99
N THR A 61 -19.82 10.76 15.52
CA THR A 61 -19.58 12.19 15.76
C THR A 61 -18.43 12.65 16.69
N PRO A 62 -17.89 13.87 16.45
CA PRO A 62 -16.69 14.37 17.11
C PRO A 62 -16.98 14.65 18.59
N THR A 63 -16.24 13.99 19.47
CA THR A 63 -16.16 14.32 20.89
C THR A 63 -14.78 14.91 21.16
N THR A 64 -14.75 16.17 21.58
CA THR A 64 -13.58 16.87 22.11
C THR A 64 -13.01 16.06 23.28
N ALA A 65 -11.75 15.62 23.18
CA ALA A 65 -11.05 14.89 24.25
C ALA A 65 -9.96 15.77 24.89
N PRO A 66 -9.73 15.69 26.22
CA PRO A 66 -8.71 16.45 26.91
C PRO A 66 -7.33 15.77 26.87
N THR A 67 -6.32 16.60 27.17
CA THR A 67 -4.88 16.36 27.30
C THR A 67 -4.52 15.13 28.15
N GLY A 68 -3.65 14.24 27.62
CA GLY A 68 -3.09 13.11 28.38
C GLY A 68 -2.13 12.20 27.59
N LEU A 69 -0.86 12.62 27.52
CA LEU A 69 0.41 11.87 27.46
C LEU A 69 0.50 10.43 26.89
N THR A 70 1.18 10.36 25.73
CA THR A 70 2.24 9.40 25.34
C THR A 70 1.90 7.92 25.07
N ALA A 71 1.20 7.67 23.97
CA ALA A 71 1.45 6.51 23.10
C ALA A 71 2.09 7.01 21.79
N PRO A 72 2.89 6.22 21.04
CA PRO A 72 3.21 6.57 19.66
C PRO A 72 1.89 6.50 18.90
N THR A 73 1.25 7.65 18.76
CA THR A 73 0.01 7.82 18.01
C THR A 73 0.24 7.15 16.65
N PRO A 74 -0.65 6.26 16.18
CA PRO A 74 -0.69 5.93 14.77
C PRO A 74 -0.80 7.28 14.07
N LEU A 75 0.28 7.65 13.37
CA LEU A 75 0.37 8.92 12.68
C LEU A 75 -0.95 9.13 11.95
N THR A 76 -1.58 10.27 12.21
CA THR A 76 -2.80 10.72 11.54
C THR A 76 -2.84 10.18 10.11
N PRO A 77 -3.91 9.48 9.68
CA PRO A 77 -3.94 8.82 8.38
C PRO A 77 -3.46 9.82 7.33
N PRO A 78 -2.40 9.50 6.56
CA PRO A 78 -1.95 10.41 5.54
C PRO A 78 -3.11 10.54 4.57
N GLY A 79 -3.76 11.70 4.56
CA GLY A 79 -5.01 12.02 3.88
C GLY A 79 -5.19 11.28 2.55
N ARG A 80 -4.69 11.84 1.45
CA ARG A 80 -4.85 11.22 0.12
C ARG A 80 -3.51 11.08 -0.58
N CYS A 81 -3.43 10.07 -1.43
CA CYS A 81 -2.25 9.87 -2.27
C CYS A 81 -2.03 11.08 -3.17
N PHE A 82 -0.78 11.52 -3.28
CA PHE A 82 -0.39 12.63 -4.12
C PHE A 82 -0.74 12.42 -5.61
N TYR A 83 -0.61 11.17 -6.09
CA TYR A 83 -0.89 10.83 -7.49
C TYR A 83 -2.35 10.46 -7.76
N HIS A 84 -3.08 10.08 -6.71
CA HIS A 84 -4.47 9.65 -6.82
C HIS A 84 -5.29 10.26 -5.70
N THR A 85 -6.06 11.29 -6.04
CA THR A 85 -6.96 11.98 -5.11
C THR A 85 -8.13 11.11 -4.63
N ASN A 86 -8.32 9.92 -5.17
CA ASN A 86 -9.36 8.98 -4.71
C ASN A 86 -8.82 7.84 -3.83
N LEU A 87 -7.49 7.71 -3.66
CA LEU A 87 -6.91 6.68 -2.81
C LEU A 87 -6.38 7.29 -1.51
N ALA A 88 -6.69 6.64 -0.39
CA ALA A 88 -6.10 6.96 0.91
C ALA A 88 -4.59 6.67 0.86
N ALA A 89 -3.79 7.57 1.42
CA ALA A 89 -2.37 7.25 1.59
C ALA A 89 -2.20 6.34 2.81
N ILE A 90 -1.19 5.49 2.73
CA ILE A 90 -0.81 4.56 3.81
C ILE A 90 0.61 4.82 4.30
N ALA A 91 1.39 5.59 3.54
CA ALA A 91 2.78 5.86 3.82
C ALA A 91 3.15 7.29 3.39
N VAL A 92 4.25 7.78 3.95
CA VAL A 92 4.81 9.10 3.63
C VAL A 92 6.23 8.89 3.11
N CYS A 93 6.59 9.57 2.01
CA CYS A 93 7.93 9.50 1.45
C CYS A 93 8.95 10.09 2.43
N ALA A 94 9.96 9.30 2.81
CA ALA A 94 10.99 9.72 3.76
C ALA A 94 11.90 10.87 3.24
N LYS A 95 11.93 11.10 1.93
CA LYS A 95 12.77 12.15 1.33
C LYS A 95 12.05 13.48 1.13
N CYS A 96 10.78 13.46 0.75
CA CYS A 96 10.03 14.68 0.40
C CYS A 96 8.72 14.89 1.17
N GLY A 97 8.32 13.95 2.03
CA GLY A 97 7.11 14.08 2.84
C GLY A 97 5.78 13.87 2.08
N ARG A 98 5.80 13.45 0.81
CA ARG A 98 4.58 13.20 0.04
C ARG A 98 3.84 11.95 0.54
N GLN A 99 2.50 12.04 0.53
CA GLN A 99 1.60 10.98 0.96
C GLN A 99 1.33 10.01 -0.21
N LEU A 100 1.47 8.70 0.02
CA LEU A 100 1.46 7.66 -1.01
C LEU A 100 0.49 6.53 -0.63
N CYS A 101 -0.28 6.05 -1.60
CA CYS A 101 -1.05 4.82 -1.46
C CYS A 101 -0.14 3.58 -1.57
N SER A 102 -0.71 2.40 -1.30
CA SER A 102 0.01 1.12 -1.31
C SER A 102 0.70 0.78 -2.63
N THR A 103 0.15 1.28 -3.75
CA THR A 103 0.69 1.02 -5.10
C THR A 103 1.76 2.04 -5.52
N CYS A 104 1.70 3.28 -5.02
CA CYS A 104 2.68 4.31 -5.36
C CYS A 104 3.89 4.33 -4.40
N ALA A 105 3.80 3.66 -3.26
CA ALA A 105 4.84 3.63 -2.24
C ALA A 105 5.86 2.51 -2.52
N TYR A 106 7.08 2.88 -2.93
CA TYR A 106 8.18 1.94 -3.04
C TYR A 106 8.85 1.73 -1.68
N LYS A 107 9.00 0.48 -1.27
CA LYS A 107 9.64 0.11 0.01
C LYS A 107 11.15 -0.05 -0.17
N TYR A 108 11.93 0.59 0.70
CA TYR A 108 13.38 0.42 0.79
C TYR A 108 13.78 0.22 2.25
N GLY A 109 14.03 -1.03 2.64
CA GLY A 109 14.15 -1.40 4.06
C GLY A 109 12.83 -1.15 4.78
N ASP A 110 12.87 -0.36 5.86
CA ASP A 110 11.69 0.01 6.66
C ASP A 110 11.07 1.36 6.27
N LEU A 111 11.57 2.00 5.22
CA LEU A 111 11.12 3.31 4.75
C LEU A 111 10.38 3.21 3.41
N TYR A 112 9.49 4.17 3.16
CA TYR A 112 8.77 4.30 1.91
C TYR A 112 9.24 5.53 1.11
N PHE A 113 9.28 5.39 -0.21
CA PHE A 113 9.72 6.44 -1.15
C PHE A 113 8.77 6.57 -2.33
N CYS A 114 8.65 7.79 -2.87
CA CYS A 114 7.90 8.04 -4.09
C CYS A 114 8.71 7.60 -5.34
N PRO A 115 8.06 7.42 -6.51
CA PRO A 115 8.72 6.98 -7.73
C PRO A 115 9.93 7.85 -8.13
N GLU A 116 9.82 9.17 -7.97
CA GLU A 116 10.88 10.13 -8.33
C GLU A 116 12.13 9.96 -7.44
N HIS A 117 11.93 9.67 -6.15
CA HIS A 117 13.03 9.58 -5.20
C HIS A 117 13.60 8.17 -5.05
N TYR A 118 12.80 7.14 -5.35
CA TYR A 118 13.25 5.76 -5.25
C TYR A 118 14.44 5.47 -6.19
N LEU A 119 14.44 6.09 -7.38
CA LEU A 119 15.51 5.96 -8.36
C LEU A 119 16.82 6.63 -7.93
N LEU A 120 16.75 7.59 -7.01
CA LEU A 120 17.90 8.34 -6.51
C LEU A 120 18.55 7.68 -5.30
N ILE A 121 17.97 6.61 -4.76
CA ILE A 121 18.52 5.94 -3.58
C ILE A 121 19.82 5.22 -4.01
N PRO A 122 20.99 5.63 -3.48
CA PRO A 122 22.23 4.96 -3.81
C PRO A 122 22.15 3.52 -3.31
N LYS A 123 22.28 2.55 -4.22
CA LYS A 123 22.42 1.14 -3.83
C LYS A 123 23.75 1.03 -3.09
N LYS A 124 23.71 0.73 -1.78
CA LYS A 124 24.92 0.48 -0.98
C LYS A 124 25.79 -0.53 -1.73
N SER A 125 26.95 -0.08 -2.23
CA SER A 125 27.80 -0.89 -3.09
C SER A 125 28.48 -1.95 -2.24
N ARG A 126 27.96 -3.18 -2.34
CA ARG A 126 28.59 -4.36 -1.70
C ARG A 126 30.00 -4.60 -2.24
N THR A 127 30.36 -3.96 -3.35
CA THR A 127 31.66 -4.00 -4.01
C THR A 127 32.82 -3.62 -3.09
N TRP A 128 32.68 -2.59 -2.25
CA TRP A 128 33.77 -2.21 -1.34
C TRP A 128 34.02 -3.26 -0.26
N LEU A 129 32.95 -3.88 0.27
CA LEU A 129 33.05 -4.99 1.20
C LEU A 129 33.75 -6.20 0.58
N ILE A 130 33.42 -6.53 -0.68
CA ILE A 130 34.08 -7.61 -1.42
C ILE A 130 35.56 -7.32 -1.64
N VAL A 131 35.91 -6.09 -2.06
CA VAL A 131 37.31 -5.68 -2.25
C VAL A 131 38.09 -5.74 -0.94
N ALA A 132 37.51 -5.29 0.17
CA ALA A 132 38.14 -5.36 1.48
C ALA A 132 38.40 -6.82 1.93
N ILE A 133 37.45 -7.73 1.68
CA ILE A 133 37.62 -9.17 1.97
C ILE A 133 38.73 -9.76 1.12
N ILE A 134 38.78 -9.47 -0.19
CA ILE A 134 39.83 -10.00 -1.09
C ILE A 134 41.21 -9.50 -0.67
N LEU A 135 41.36 -8.19 -0.39
CA LEU A 135 42.62 -7.62 0.11
C LEU A 135 43.05 -8.23 1.44
N GLY A 136 42.10 -8.44 2.36
CA GLY A 136 42.36 -9.10 3.64
C GLY A 136 42.84 -10.54 3.48
N ILE A 137 42.19 -11.34 2.63
CA ILE A 137 42.61 -12.72 2.36
C ILE A 137 43.98 -12.77 1.68
N ALA A 138 44.25 -11.87 0.72
CA ALA A 138 45.54 -11.79 0.05
C ALA A 138 46.67 -11.47 1.04
N LEU A 139 46.47 -10.51 1.94
CA LEU A 139 47.44 -10.17 3.00
C LEU A 139 47.66 -11.31 3.99
N ALA A 140 46.59 -12.03 4.36
CA ALA A 140 46.71 -13.19 5.24
C ALA A 140 47.48 -14.33 4.56
N ALA A 141 47.22 -14.58 3.27
CA ALA A 141 47.92 -15.60 2.50
C ALA A 141 49.40 -15.27 2.33
N THR A 142 49.76 -14.02 2.02
CA THR A 142 51.17 -13.61 1.90
C THR A 142 51.89 -13.70 3.25
N ALA A 143 51.24 -13.30 4.35
CA ALA A 143 51.79 -13.48 5.69
C ALA A 143 52.01 -14.95 6.04
N ALA A 144 51.06 -15.83 5.72
CA ALA A 144 51.18 -17.27 5.97
C ALA A 144 52.35 -17.88 5.18
N VAL A 145 52.51 -17.52 3.90
CA VAL A 145 53.65 -17.99 3.08
C VAL A 145 54.98 -17.48 3.66
N ALA A 146 55.05 -16.22 4.08
CA ALA A 146 56.25 -15.67 4.71
C ALA A 146 56.61 -16.40 6.02
N ILE A 147 55.61 -16.74 6.84
CA ILE A 147 55.82 -17.52 8.07
C ILE A 147 56.37 -18.91 7.76
N LEU A 148 55.79 -19.61 6.78
CA LEU A 148 56.26 -20.93 6.37
C LEU A 148 57.69 -20.90 5.82
N TYR A 149 58.05 -19.86 5.07
CA TYR A 149 59.41 -19.62 4.59
C TYR A 149 60.41 -19.41 5.73
N VAL A 150 60.08 -18.56 6.72
CA VAL A 150 60.95 -18.30 7.89
C VAL A 150 61.14 -19.55 8.75
N LEU A 151 60.13 -20.40 8.85
CA LEU A 151 60.20 -21.66 9.58
C LEU A 151 60.92 -22.78 8.79
N GLY A 152 61.37 -22.51 7.56
CA GLY A 152 62.11 -23.46 6.73
C GLY A 152 61.26 -24.61 6.17
N TYR A 153 59.94 -24.46 6.15
CA TYR A 153 59.04 -25.45 5.56
C TYR A 153 58.93 -25.32 4.02
N ILE A 154 59.38 -24.20 3.46
CA ILE A 154 59.44 -23.86 2.03
C ILE A 154 60.79 -23.20 1.79
#